data_AF-A0A5E5QLR0-F1
#
_entry.id   AF-A0A5E5QLR0-F1
#
_cell.length_a   1.000
_cell.length_b   1.000
_cell.length_c   1.000
_cell.angle_alpha   90.00
_cell.angle_beta   90.00
_cell.angle_gamma   90.00
#
_symmetry.space_group_name_H-M   'P 1'
#
loop_
_entity.id
_entity.type
_entity.pdbx_description
1 polymer ?
#
loop_
_entity_poly.entity_id
_entity_poly.type
_entity_poly.pdbx_seq_one_letter_code
_entity_poly.pdbx_strand_id
1 'polypeptide(L)'
;EAYFLKSDIVSKLFEYCQTSLTDEESFKKIVRSKINNQSLYSIYKDIRAKQDKHLYDMQYKNEVYVSDLWNILKKQGNKIIIAEDTYLHPGAFIFYIEQLETLDVKNKAQYHNFALKCLKDFIENNIGWIRDDKFGHAQALLGFEPKLDEYDKQCTATNQQNTINSSEEIRGLMRDVIENGKSDEALSQIQKRDIRRYILNDARYFKETFDFLMDSRRYTTESLRKYVGNIGSVLKELSLSENSDHAYKAKEALDYLVEKGVIKPLNSDDISK
;
A
#
# COMPACT_ATOMS: atom_id res chain seq x y z
N GLU A 1 -28.90 -9.14 22.35
CA GLU A 1 -27.77 -8.90 23.26
C GLU A 1 -26.46 -8.87 22.50
N ALA A 2 -25.57 -7.94 22.84
CA ALA A 2 -24.27 -7.81 22.22
C ALA A 2 -23.35 -8.93 22.72
N TYR A 3 -23.29 -10.03 21.97
CA TYR A 3 -22.18 -10.99 22.02
C TYR A 3 -20.92 -10.34 21.41
N PHE A 4 -20.53 -9.20 21.96
CA PHE A 4 -19.15 -8.75 21.94
C PHE A 4 -18.44 -9.77 22.82
N LEU A 5 -17.88 -10.81 22.21
CA LEU A 5 -17.15 -11.83 22.93
C LEU A 5 -16.00 -11.12 23.65
N LYS A 6 -16.20 -10.86 24.95
CA LYS A 6 -15.14 -10.59 25.94
C LYS A 6 -13.90 -11.46 25.65
N SER A 7 -14.13 -12.68 25.18
CA SER A 7 -13.16 -13.64 24.65
C SER A 7 -12.13 -13.07 23.68
N ASP A 8 -12.48 -12.22 22.71
CA ASP A 8 -11.55 -11.85 21.63
C ASP A 8 -10.53 -10.80 22.07
N ILE A 9 -10.96 -9.82 22.86
CA ILE A 9 -10.06 -8.85 23.49
C ILE A 9 -9.20 -9.54 24.54
N VAL A 10 -9.78 -10.47 25.32
CA VAL A 10 -9.04 -11.25 26.33
C VAL A 10 -8.00 -12.13 25.67
N SER A 11 -8.30 -12.80 24.55
CA SER A 11 -7.35 -13.68 23.85
C SER A 11 -6.21 -12.89 23.23
N LYS A 12 -6.49 -11.72 22.65
CA LYS A 12 -5.46 -10.78 22.15
C LYS A 12 -4.62 -10.15 23.25
N LEU A 13 -5.22 -9.84 24.40
CA LEU A 13 -4.50 -9.42 25.61
C LEU A 13 -3.57 -10.54 26.10
N PHE A 14 -4.05 -11.78 26.13
CA PHE A 14 -3.24 -12.94 26.48
C PHE A 14 -2.08 -13.13 25.49
N GLU A 15 -2.35 -13.05 24.19
CA GLU A 15 -1.35 -13.18 23.12
C GLU A 15 -0.30 -12.05 23.21
N TYR A 16 -0.73 -10.80 23.45
CA TYR A 16 0.15 -9.66 23.71
C TYR A 16 1.01 -9.89 24.97
N CYS A 17 0.41 -10.27 26.09
CA CYS A 17 1.13 -10.58 27.33
C CYS A 17 2.11 -11.76 27.16
N GLN A 18 1.83 -12.71 26.26
CA GLN A 18 2.69 -13.87 25.98
C GLN A 18 3.83 -13.57 25.00
N THR A 19 3.65 -12.60 24.09
CA THR A 19 4.59 -12.37 22.97
C THR A 19 5.30 -11.02 22.99
N SER A 20 4.77 -10.03 23.70
CA SER A 20 5.34 -8.68 23.71
C SER A 20 4.92 -7.88 24.94
N LEU A 21 5.76 -7.88 25.97
CA LEU A 21 5.55 -7.09 27.20
C LEU A 21 6.00 -5.62 27.08
N THR A 22 6.53 -5.19 25.94
CA THR A 22 7.26 -3.91 25.81
C THR A 22 6.78 -2.95 24.71
N ASP A 23 5.81 -3.32 23.87
CA ASP A 23 5.32 -2.43 22.81
C ASP A 23 3.89 -1.94 23.08
N GLU A 24 3.77 -0.91 23.91
CA GLU A 24 2.51 -0.27 24.31
C GLU A 24 1.77 0.34 23.09
N GLU A 25 2.50 0.81 22.08
CA GLU A 25 1.91 1.44 20.88
C GLU A 25 1.25 0.41 19.97
N SER A 26 1.85 -0.76 19.78
CA SER A 26 1.23 -1.86 19.06
C SER A 26 -0.09 -2.30 19.72
N PHE A 27 -0.11 -2.42 21.06
CA PHE A 27 -1.35 -2.74 21.79
C PHE A 27 -2.42 -1.66 21.66
N LYS A 28 -2.06 -0.37 21.82
CA LYS A 28 -2.98 0.75 21.61
C LYS A 28 -3.57 0.74 20.20
N LYS A 29 -2.77 0.40 19.18
CA LYS A 29 -3.22 0.30 17.78
C LYS A 29 -4.25 -0.82 17.59
N ILE A 30 -4.01 -1.99 18.17
CA ILE A 30 -4.94 -3.14 18.14
C ILE A 30 -6.28 -2.77 18.81
N VAL A 31 -6.23 -2.20 20.02
CA VAL A 31 -7.43 -1.82 20.78
C VAL A 31 -8.24 -0.74 20.05
N ARG A 32 -7.58 0.32 19.55
CA ARG A 32 -8.25 1.39 18.78
C ARG A 32 -8.92 0.87 17.52
N SER A 33 -8.25 -0.01 16.77
CA SER A 33 -8.84 -0.66 15.58
C SER A 33 -10.15 -1.38 15.94
N LYS A 34 -10.16 -2.16 17.03
CA LYS A 34 -11.37 -2.89 17.47
C LYS A 34 -12.50 -1.98 17.96
N ILE A 35 -12.19 -0.90 18.70
CA ILE A 35 -13.21 0.09 19.12
C ILE A 35 -13.83 0.76 17.89
N ASN A 36 -13.01 1.14 16.91
CA ASN A 36 -13.50 1.72 15.66
C ASN A 36 -14.43 0.75 14.91
N ASN A 37 -14.06 -0.54 14.83
CA ASN A 37 -14.88 -1.57 14.20
C ASN A 37 -16.24 -1.77 14.89
N GLN A 38 -16.35 -1.57 16.21
CA GLN A 38 -17.62 -1.64 16.92
C GLN A 38 -18.60 -0.55 16.51
N SER A 39 -18.11 0.68 16.33
CA SER A 39 -18.95 1.79 15.87
C SER A 39 -19.47 1.57 14.44
N LEU A 40 -18.63 1.02 13.57
CA LEU A 40 -18.97 0.67 12.19
C LEU A 40 -19.98 -0.48 12.12
N TYR A 41 -19.86 -1.46 13.02
CA TYR A 41 -20.82 -2.56 13.11
C TYR A 41 -22.24 -2.08 13.49
N SER A 42 -22.35 -1.11 14.40
CA SER A 42 -23.64 -0.51 14.74
C SER A 42 -24.26 0.22 13.54
N ILE A 43 -23.45 0.96 12.77
CA ILE A 43 -23.89 1.61 11.53
C ILE A 43 -24.40 0.58 10.51
N TYR A 44 -23.68 -0.53 10.34
CA TYR A 44 -24.11 -1.62 9.47
C TYR A 44 -25.47 -2.20 9.90
N LYS A 45 -25.66 -2.44 11.20
CA LYS A 45 -26.95 -2.91 11.72
C LYS A 45 -28.07 -1.93 11.43
N ASP A 46 -27.81 -0.64 11.58
CA ASP A 46 -28.78 0.41 11.27
C ASP A 46 -29.15 0.38 9.79
N ILE A 47 -28.17 0.33 8.88
CA ILE A 47 -28.41 0.20 7.43
C ILE A 47 -29.25 -1.03 7.15
N ARG A 48 -28.86 -2.20 7.65
CA ARG A 48 -29.58 -3.46 7.44
C ARG A 48 -31.02 -3.39 7.94
N ALA A 49 -31.26 -2.80 9.11
CA ALA A 49 -32.61 -2.62 9.61
C ALA A 49 -33.46 -1.72 8.70
N LYS A 50 -32.88 -0.70 8.06
CA LYS A 50 -33.57 0.11 7.04
C LYS A 50 -33.84 -0.67 5.76
N GLN A 51 -32.91 -1.53 5.33
CA GLN A 51 -33.11 -2.41 4.18
C GLN A 51 -34.21 -3.44 4.43
N ASP A 52 -34.21 -4.10 5.59
CA ASP A 52 -35.24 -5.07 5.95
C ASP A 52 -36.62 -4.40 5.95
N LYS A 53 -36.73 -3.18 6.47
CA LYS A 53 -37.98 -2.41 6.37
C LYS A 53 -38.35 -2.10 4.92
N HIS A 54 -37.42 -1.63 4.10
CA HIS A 54 -37.68 -1.36 2.69
C HIS A 54 -38.19 -2.59 1.92
N LEU A 55 -37.67 -3.78 2.24
CA LEU A 55 -38.06 -5.01 1.57
C LEU A 55 -39.37 -5.61 2.08
N TYR A 56 -39.66 -5.47 3.37
CA TYR A 56 -40.73 -6.25 4.02
C TYR A 56 -41.83 -5.42 4.69
N ASP A 57 -41.61 -4.13 4.95
CA ASP A 57 -42.63 -3.22 5.47
C ASP A 57 -43.28 -2.46 4.32
N MET A 58 -44.46 -2.92 3.90
CA MET A 58 -45.24 -2.33 2.81
C MET A 58 -45.66 -0.88 3.06
N GLN A 59 -45.61 -0.39 4.30
CA GLN A 59 -45.89 1.01 4.64
C GLN A 59 -44.63 1.89 4.59
N TYR A 60 -43.45 1.29 4.53
CA TYR A 60 -42.17 1.99 4.50
C TYR A 60 -41.81 2.40 3.07
N LYS A 61 -42.15 3.65 2.75
CA LYS A 61 -42.03 4.19 1.39
C LYS A 61 -40.58 4.32 0.92
N ASN A 62 -40.39 4.20 -0.40
CA ASN A 62 -39.09 4.33 -1.04
C ASN A 62 -38.41 5.68 -0.73
N GLU A 63 -39.16 6.78 -0.69
CA GLU A 63 -38.59 8.11 -0.41
C GLU A 63 -38.03 8.19 1.01
N VAL A 64 -38.67 7.49 1.96
CA VAL A 64 -38.20 7.42 3.35
C VAL A 64 -36.93 6.58 3.43
N TYR A 65 -36.90 5.42 2.75
CA TYR A 65 -35.69 4.59 2.66
C TYR A 65 -34.52 5.34 2.05
N VAL A 66 -34.72 6.03 0.91
CA VAL A 66 -33.70 6.84 0.26
C VAL A 66 -33.15 7.89 1.21
N SER A 67 -34.03 8.62 1.92
CA SER A 67 -33.61 9.64 2.88
C SER A 67 -32.79 9.05 4.03
N ASP A 68 -33.24 7.95 4.63
CA ASP A 68 -32.56 7.29 5.74
C ASP A 68 -31.19 6.76 5.33
N LEU A 69 -31.12 6.03 4.22
CA LEU A 69 -29.86 5.48 3.71
C LEU A 69 -28.88 6.60 3.35
N TRP A 70 -29.34 7.64 2.64
CA TRP A 70 -28.51 8.77 2.27
C TRP A 70 -27.93 9.50 3.49
N ASN A 71 -28.75 9.74 4.52
CA ASN A 71 -28.29 10.39 5.74
C ASN A 71 -27.23 9.57 6.48
N ILE A 72 -27.37 8.23 6.50
CA ILE A 72 -26.35 7.35 7.10
C ILE A 72 -25.05 7.44 6.30
N LEU A 73 -25.11 7.24 4.98
CA LEU A 73 -23.91 7.26 4.12
C LEU A 73 -23.21 8.62 4.17
N LYS A 74 -23.95 9.72 4.07
CA LYS A 74 -23.41 11.08 4.11
C LYS A 74 -22.72 11.40 5.44
N LYS A 75 -23.23 10.88 6.56
CA LYS A 75 -22.65 11.10 7.90
C LYS A 75 -21.32 10.35 8.08
N GLN A 76 -21.20 9.17 7.47
CA GLN A 76 -20.08 8.26 7.74
C GLN A 76 -19.00 8.27 6.64
N GLY A 77 -19.35 8.62 5.40
CA GLY A 77 -18.41 8.84 4.31
C GLY A 77 -17.46 7.66 4.07
N ASN A 78 -16.17 7.96 3.94
CA ASN A 78 -15.08 7.02 3.73
C ASN A 78 -14.92 5.97 4.85
N LYS A 79 -15.38 6.24 6.08
CA LYS A 79 -15.23 5.33 7.24
C LYS A 79 -15.95 4.02 7.03
N ILE A 80 -17.01 4.03 6.24
CA ILE A 80 -17.76 2.83 5.86
C ILE A 80 -16.90 1.88 5.02
N ILE A 81 -15.92 2.39 4.27
CA ILE A 81 -15.19 1.61 3.26
C ILE A 81 -13.98 0.86 3.88
N ILE A 82 -13.51 1.28 5.06
CA ILE A 82 -12.21 0.87 5.67
C ILE A 82 -12.28 -0.44 6.49
N ALA A 83 -13.46 -1.02 6.70
CA ALA A 83 -13.60 -2.19 7.56
C ALA A 83 -13.26 -3.51 6.83
N GLU A 84 -11.98 -3.77 6.60
CA GLU A 84 -11.44 -5.02 6.00
C GLU A 84 -12.09 -6.30 6.55
N ASP A 85 -12.35 -6.36 7.86
CA ASP A 85 -12.86 -7.56 8.54
C ASP A 85 -14.34 -7.47 8.99
N THR A 86 -15.02 -6.34 8.73
CA THR A 86 -16.34 -6.11 9.32
C THR A 86 -17.30 -5.39 8.40
N TYR A 87 -18.08 -6.18 7.66
CA TYR A 87 -19.44 -5.91 7.19
C TYR A 87 -19.68 -4.73 6.23
N LEU A 88 -18.69 -3.89 5.93
CA LEU A 88 -18.80 -2.77 5.00
C LEU A 88 -17.57 -2.74 4.09
N HIS A 89 -17.64 -3.63 3.10
CA HIS A 89 -16.69 -3.74 2.00
C HIS A 89 -17.00 -2.68 0.92
N PRO A 90 -16.04 -2.19 0.11
CA PRO A 90 -16.31 -1.28 -1.01
C PRO A 90 -17.50 -1.70 -1.89
N GLY A 91 -17.63 -3.00 -2.15
CA GLY A 91 -18.78 -3.56 -2.88
C GLY A 91 -20.13 -3.34 -2.20
N ALA A 92 -20.21 -3.44 -0.87
CA ALA A 92 -21.45 -3.15 -0.13
C ALA A 92 -21.78 -1.66 -0.17
N PHE A 93 -20.77 -0.79 -0.05
CA PHE A 93 -20.94 0.65 -0.22
C PHE A 93 -21.46 1.02 -1.62
N ILE A 94 -20.84 0.46 -2.67
CA ILE A 94 -21.27 0.64 -4.06
C ILE A 94 -22.71 0.18 -4.25
N PHE A 95 -23.08 -1.00 -3.74
CA PHE A 95 -24.44 -1.51 -3.79
C PHE A 95 -25.48 -0.57 -3.15
N TYR A 96 -25.13 0.10 -2.04
CA TYR A 96 -26.02 1.10 -1.43
C TYR A 96 -26.15 2.37 -2.27
N ILE A 97 -25.07 2.80 -2.92
CA ILE A 97 -25.09 3.93 -3.85
C ILE A 97 -25.98 3.61 -5.06
N GLU A 98 -25.82 2.43 -5.67
CA GLU A 98 -26.63 1.99 -6.82
C GLU A 98 -28.13 1.94 -6.48
N GLN A 99 -28.49 1.54 -5.25
CA GLN A 99 -29.87 1.61 -4.79
C GLN A 99 -30.40 3.05 -4.71
N LEU A 100 -29.62 3.99 -4.17
CA LEU A 100 -30.00 5.41 -4.14
C LEU A 100 -30.18 5.95 -5.57
N GLU A 101 -29.27 5.61 -6.49
CA GLU A 101 -29.35 6.02 -7.89
C GLU A 101 -30.56 5.44 -8.63
N THR A 102 -30.98 4.23 -8.27
CA THR A 102 -32.14 3.54 -8.84
C THR A 102 -33.46 4.10 -8.32
N LEU A 103 -33.55 4.30 -7.00
CA LEU A 103 -34.79 4.72 -6.33
C LEU A 103 -35.02 6.23 -6.40
N ASP A 104 -33.96 7.03 -6.54
CA ASP A 104 -34.02 8.48 -6.65
C ASP A 104 -33.15 9.01 -7.80
N VAL A 105 -33.62 8.72 -9.01
CA VAL A 105 -32.96 9.07 -10.28
C VAL A 105 -32.68 10.57 -10.40
N LYS A 106 -33.49 11.43 -9.77
CA LYS A 106 -33.31 12.90 -9.82
C LYS A 106 -32.00 13.33 -9.19
N ASN A 107 -31.54 12.63 -8.14
CA ASN A 107 -30.30 12.92 -7.43
C ASN A 107 -29.17 11.92 -7.76
N LYS A 108 -29.34 11.08 -8.79
CA LYS A 108 -28.33 10.09 -9.22
C LYS A 108 -26.91 10.67 -9.31
N ALA A 109 -26.74 11.81 -9.98
CA ALA A 109 -25.43 12.45 -10.11
C ALA A 109 -24.84 12.89 -8.76
N GLN A 110 -25.66 13.27 -7.78
CA GLN A 110 -25.22 13.63 -6.44
C GLN A 110 -24.65 12.40 -5.71
N TYR A 111 -25.37 11.28 -5.74
CA TYR A 111 -24.93 10.04 -5.11
C TYR A 111 -23.66 9.50 -5.76
N HIS A 112 -23.61 9.50 -7.09
CA HIS A 112 -22.45 9.06 -7.85
C HIS A 112 -21.20 9.90 -7.51
N ASN A 113 -21.30 11.23 -7.54
CA ASN A 113 -20.18 12.13 -7.24
C ASN A 113 -19.72 12.00 -5.77
N PHE A 114 -20.65 11.79 -4.84
CA PHE A 114 -20.32 11.53 -3.45
C PHE A 114 -19.55 10.21 -3.29
N ALA A 115 -20.01 9.14 -3.96
CA ALA A 115 -19.35 7.84 -3.96
C ALA A 115 -17.93 7.93 -4.53
N LEU A 116 -17.78 8.59 -5.68
CA LEU A 116 -16.48 8.82 -6.32
C LEU A 116 -15.49 9.50 -5.37
N LYS A 117 -15.94 10.53 -4.64
CA LYS A 117 -15.11 11.22 -3.65
C LYS A 117 -14.68 10.28 -2.51
N CYS A 118 -15.61 9.50 -1.95
CA CYS A 118 -15.30 8.58 -0.85
C CYS A 118 -14.38 7.44 -1.29
N LEU A 119 -14.56 6.91 -2.51
CA LEU A 119 -13.76 5.84 -3.06
C LEU A 119 -12.33 6.31 -3.38
N LYS A 120 -12.15 7.52 -3.92
CA LYS A 120 -10.80 8.10 -4.09
C LYS A 120 -10.05 8.25 -2.79
N ASP A 121 -10.71 8.82 -1.78
CA ASP A 121 -10.13 8.97 -0.45
C ASP A 121 -9.80 7.61 0.19
N PHE A 122 -10.64 6.59 -0.04
CA PHE A 122 -10.33 5.23 0.38
C PHE A 122 -9.08 4.66 -0.34
N ILE A 123 -8.99 4.79 -1.66
CA ILE A 123 -7.84 4.34 -2.46
C ILE A 123 -6.54 4.96 -1.92
N GLU A 124 -6.51 6.28 -1.79
CA GLU A 124 -5.32 7.02 -1.34
C GLU A 124 -4.82 6.54 0.04
N ASN A 125 -5.74 6.21 0.93
CA ASN A 125 -5.41 5.75 2.29
C ASN A 125 -5.15 4.23 2.40
N ASN A 126 -5.47 3.43 1.37
CA ASN A 126 -5.44 1.97 1.43
C ASN A 126 -4.75 1.32 0.22
N ILE A 127 -3.75 2.00 -0.36
CA ILE A 127 -2.99 1.53 -1.54
C ILE A 127 -2.43 0.11 -1.36
N GLY A 128 -1.95 -0.22 -0.16
CA GLY A 128 -1.45 -1.56 0.16
C GLY A 128 -2.52 -2.65 0.08
N TRP A 129 -3.72 -2.38 0.60
CA TRP A 129 -4.85 -3.31 0.53
C TRP A 129 -5.27 -3.59 -0.92
N ILE A 130 -5.33 -2.55 -1.76
CA ILE A 130 -5.71 -2.69 -3.18
C ILE A 130 -4.71 -3.57 -3.92
N ARG A 131 -3.41 -3.36 -3.69
CA ARG A 131 -2.34 -4.14 -4.32
C ARG A 131 -2.36 -5.61 -3.88
N ASP A 132 -2.61 -5.84 -2.59
CA ASP A 132 -2.46 -7.15 -1.97
C ASP A 132 -3.79 -7.96 -1.95
N ASP A 133 -4.88 -7.40 -2.52
CA ASP A 133 -6.19 -8.05 -2.59
C ASP A 133 -6.18 -9.29 -3.50
N LYS A 134 -6.48 -10.44 -2.89
CA LYS A 134 -6.55 -11.75 -3.58
C LYS A 134 -7.96 -12.18 -3.94
N PHE A 135 -8.98 -11.45 -3.49
CA PHE A 135 -10.38 -11.87 -3.58
C PHE A 135 -11.18 -11.12 -4.67
N GLY A 136 -10.53 -10.24 -5.46
CA GLY A 136 -11.15 -9.51 -6.56
C GLY A 136 -12.04 -8.35 -6.11
N HIS A 137 -11.92 -7.99 -4.85
CA HIS A 137 -12.60 -6.90 -4.17
C HIS A 137 -12.15 -5.52 -4.67
N ALA A 138 -10.85 -5.36 -4.89
CA ALA A 138 -10.27 -4.20 -5.53
C ALA A 138 -10.81 -4.01 -6.95
N GLN A 139 -11.00 -5.10 -7.71
CA GLN A 139 -11.53 -5.02 -9.07
C GLN A 139 -12.96 -4.49 -9.11
N ALA A 140 -13.82 -4.91 -8.18
CA ALA A 140 -15.18 -4.38 -8.07
C ALA A 140 -15.19 -2.87 -7.73
N LEU A 141 -14.26 -2.42 -6.87
CA LEU A 141 -14.08 -1.01 -6.55
C LEU A 141 -13.63 -0.21 -7.77
N LEU A 142 -12.56 -0.65 -8.45
CA LEU A 142 -12.00 0.05 -9.60
C LEU A 142 -12.94 0.01 -10.82
N GLY A 143 -13.80 -1.00 -10.90
CA GLY A 143 -14.83 -1.13 -11.92
C GLY A 143 -16.06 -0.23 -11.73
N PHE A 144 -16.21 0.43 -10.59
CA PHE A 144 -17.34 1.34 -10.34
C PHE A 144 -17.36 2.54 -11.31
N GLU A 145 -16.19 3.11 -11.60
CA GLU A 145 -16.04 4.24 -12.52
C GLU A 145 -14.63 4.18 -13.14
N PRO A 146 -14.47 4.28 -14.47
CA PRO A 146 -13.17 4.18 -15.14
C PRO A 146 -12.08 5.11 -14.58
N LYS A 147 -12.47 6.27 -14.06
CA LYS A 147 -11.54 7.24 -13.46
C LYS A 147 -10.92 6.77 -12.13
N LEU A 148 -11.46 5.74 -11.48
CA LEU A 148 -10.90 5.18 -10.25
C LEU A 148 -9.68 4.31 -10.53
N ASP A 149 -9.70 3.51 -11.60
CA ASP A 149 -8.52 2.74 -12.05
C ASP A 149 -7.35 3.66 -12.41
N GLU A 150 -7.61 4.75 -13.13
CA GLU A 150 -6.57 5.73 -13.45
C GLU A 150 -6.04 6.43 -12.18
N TYR A 151 -6.93 6.75 -11.24
CA TYR A 151 -6.55 7.38 -9.97
C TYR A 151 -5.72 6.45 -9.08
N ASP A 152 -6.05 5.16 -8.99
CA ASP A 152 -5.26 4.17 -8.27
C ASP A 152 -3.83 4.03 -8.82
N LYS A 153 -3.69 4.03 -10.15
CA LYS A 153 -2.36 4.04 -10.81
C LYS A 153 -1.56 5.29 -10.44
N GLN A 154 -2.21 6.47 -10.39
CA GLN A 154 -1.57 7.72 -9.96
C GLN A 154 -1.17 7.67 -8.48
N CYS A 155 -2.04 7.17 -7.60
CA CYS A 155 -1.77 6.99 -6.18
C CYS A 155 -0.61 6.03 -5.96
N THR A 156 -0.59 4.89 -6.67
CA THR A 156 0.49 3.89 -6.60
C THR A 156 1.82 4.48 -7.06
N ALA A 157 1.84 5.19 -8.20
CA ALA A 157 3.05 5.86 -8.68
C ALA A 157 3.56 6.92 -7.71
N THR A 158 2.66 7.74 -7.16
CA THR A 158 2.99 8.80 -6.18
C THR A 158 3.48 8.20 -4.86
N ASN A 159 2.85 7.13 -4.38
CA ASN A 159 3.26 6.45 -3.15
C ASN A 159 4.62 5.78 -3.34
N GLN A 160 4.87 5.10 -4.47
CA GLN A 160 6.20 4.55 -4.80
C GLN A 160 7.27 5.65 -4.88
N GLN A 161 6.92 6.84 -5.35
CA GLN A 161 7.84 7.98 -5.42
C GLN A 161 8.07 8.67 -4.07
N ASN A 162 7.07 8.63 -3.17
CA ASN A 162 7.14 9.16 -1.80
C ASN A 162 7.72 8.17 -0.77
N THR A 163 7.76 6.87 -1.07
CA THR A 163 8.26 5.82 -0.15
C THR A 163 9.79 5.66 -0.22
N ILE A 164 10.46 6.33 -1.17
CA ILE A 164 11.91 6.20 -1.40
C ILE A 164 12.57 7.57 -1.17
N ASN A 165 12.42 8.11 0.04
CA ASN A 165 12.89 9.45 0.39
C ASN A 165 14.16 9.43 1.25
N SER A 166 14.60 8.24 1.68
CA SER A 166 15.79 8.07 2.51
C SER A 166 16.57 6.79 2.18
N SER A 167 17.83 6.76 2.60
CA SER A 167 18.66 5.56 2.53
C SER A 167 18.17 4.43 3.46
N GLU A 168 17.53 4.76 4.59
CA GLU A 168 16.98 3.77 5.52
C GLU A 168 15.80 3.00 4.92
N GLU A 169 14.90 3.70 4.22
CA GLU A 169 13.75 3.07 3.56
C GLU A 169 14.19 2.09 2.46
N ILE A 170 15.17 2.49 1.65
CA ILE A 170 15.72 1.60 0.61
C ILE A 170 16.35 0.35 1.23
N ARG A 171 17.08 0.50 2.35
CA ARG A 171 17.62 -0.65 3.09
C ARG A 171 16.52 -1.54 3.64
N GLY A 172 15.41 -0.95 4.12
CA GLY A 172 14.21 -1.69 4.49
C GLY A 172 13.65 -2.54 3.35
N LEU A 173 13.57 -1.96 2.14
CA LEU A 173 13.14 -2.69 0.93
C LEU A 173 14.10 -3.84 0.58
N MET A 174 15.41 -3.64 0.68
CA MET A 174 16.41 -4.70 0.47
C MET A 174 16.22 -5.87 1.43
N ARG A 175 16.05 -5.58 2.72
CA ARG A 175 15.80 -6.60 3.76
C ARG A 175 14.51 -7.35 3.50
N ASP A 176 13.44 -6.64 3.13
CA ASP A 176 12.15 -7.25 2.81
C ASP A 176 12.20 -8.20 1.61
N VAL A 177 13.04 -7.91 0.60
CA VAL A 177 13.26 -8.80 -0.54
C VAL A 177 14.01 -10.07 -0.11
N ILE A 178 15.06 -9.95 0.71
CA ILE A 178 15.88 -11.09 1.18
C ILE A 178 15.12 -11.95 2.20
N GLU A 179 14.63 -11.33 3.27
CA GLU A 179 14.12 -12.01 4.46
C GLU A 179 12.67 -12.47 4.28
N ASN A 180 11.86 -11.67 3.57
CA ASN A 180 10.41 -11.86 3.48
C ASN A 180 9.94 -12.27 2.07
N GLY A 181 10.85 -12.38 1.10
CA GLY A 181 10.52 -12.75 -0.28
C GLY A 181 9.54 -11.80 -0.96
N LYS A 182 9.51 -10.52 -0.54
CA LYS A 182 8.61 -9.51 -1.11
C LYS A 182 9.06 -9.07 -2.51
N SER A 183 8.13 -8.47 -3.26
CA SER A 183 8.39 -7.93 -4.60
C SER A 183 9.50 -6.87 -4.58
N ASP A 184 10.40 -6.95 -5.56
CA ASP A 184 11.54 -6.05 -5.75
C ASP A 184 11.24 -4.88 -6.71
N GLU A 185 9.99 -4.76 -7.16
CA GLU A 185 9.54 -3.70 -8.07
C GLU A 185 9.85 -2.29 -7.54
N ALA A 186 9.70 -2.07 -6.23
CA ALA A 186 10.00 -0.79 -5.62
C ALA A 186 11.49 -0.40 -5.76
N LEU A 187 12.42 -1.37 -5.65
CA LEU A 187 13.85 -1.13 -5.85
C LEU A 187 14.14 -0.70 -7.29
N SER A 188 13.42 -1.25 -8.28
CA SER A 188 13.59 -0.93 -9.70
C SER A 188 13.24 0.53 -10.07
N GLN A 189 12.51 1.23 -9.20
CA GLN A 189 12.10 2.63 -9.41
C GLN A 189 13.08 3.64 -8.82
N ILE A 190 14.06 3.19 -8.04
CA ILE A 190 15.06 4.06 -7.43
C ILE A 190 15.95 4.68 -8.53
N GLN A 191 15.99 6.01 -8.55
CA GLN A 191 16.74 6.77 -9.54
C GLN A 191 18.25 6.72 -9.27
N LYS A 192 19.06 6.69 -10.35
CA LYS A 192 20.53 6.70 -10.25
C LYS A 192 21.07 7.87 -9.41
N ARG A 193 20.46 9.06 -9.54
CA ARG A 193 20.84 10.26 -8.77
C ARG A 193 20.75 10.02 -7.25
N ASP A 194 19.72 9.32 -6.81
CA ASP A 194 19.45 9.05 -5.40
C ASP A 194 20.39 7.97 -4.88
N ILE A 195 20.61 6.90 -5.67
CA ILE A 195 21.63 5.88 -5.39
C ILE A 195 23.01 6.52 -5.23
N ARG A 196 23.42 7.39 -6.16
CA ARG A 196 24.71 8.11 -6.10
C ARG A 196 24.81 8.96 -4.83
N ARG A 197 23.77 9.74 -4.54
CA ARG A 197 23.71 10.57 -3.33
C ARG A 197 23.86 9.72 -2.07
N TYR A 198 23.16 8.58 -1.95
CA TYR A 198 23.23 7.74 -0.76
C TYR A 198 24.53 6.96 -0.64
N ILE A 199 25.12 6.47 -1.73
CA ILE A 199 26.45 5.84 -1.70
C ILE A 199 27.51 6.80 -1.17
N LEU A 200 27.45 8.08 -1.56
CA LEU A 200 28.43 9.09 -1.14
C LEU A 200 28.25 9.56 0.31
N ASN A 201 27.00 9.59 0.81
CA ASN A 201 26.68 10.24 2.08
C ASN A 201 26.31 9.26 3.22
N ASP A 202 26.07 7.99 2.93
CA ASP A 202 25.67 6.98 3.91
C ASP A 202 26.47 5.68 3.71
N ALA A 203 27.53 5.51 4.51
CA ALA A 203 28.38 4.33 4.46
C ALA A 203 27.62 3.03 4.79
N ARG A 204 26.58 3.10 5.64
CA ARG A 204 25.76 1.93 5.99
C ARG A 204 24.90 1.52 4.80
N TYR A 205 24.31 2.49 4.11
CA TYR A 205 23.62 2.25 2.85
C TYR A 205 24.50 1.55 1.83
N PHE A 206 25.72 2.07 1.61
CA PHE A 206 26.58 1.47 0.59
C PHE A 206 26.98 0.03 0.97
N LYS A 207 27.32 -0.22 2.23
CA LYS A 207 27.63 -1.56 2.72
C LYS A 207 26.45 -2.52 2.54
N GLU A 208 25.25 -2.14 3.00
CA GLU A 208 24.07 -3.02 2.89
C GLU A 208 23.63 -3.23 1.44
N THR A 209 23.79 -2.22 0.57
CA THR A 209 23.57 -2.38 -0.87
C THR A 209 24.52 -3.43 -1.45
N PHE A 210 25.79 -3.38 -1.09
CA PHE A 210 26.79 -4.35 -1.55
C PHE A 210 26.49 -5.76 -1.04
N ASP A 211 26.16 -5.91 0.24
CA ASP A 211 25.78 -7.19 0.85
C ASP A 211 24.52 -7.75 0.17
N PHE A 212 23.51 -6.91 -0.07
CA PHE A 212 22.28 -7.26 -0.76
C PHE A 212 22.55 -7.79 -2.17
N LEU A 213 23.36 -7.08 -2.97
CA LEU A 213 23.76 -7.50 -4.31
C LEU A 213 24.47 -8.86 -4.32
N MET A 214 25.27 -9.13 -3.29
CA MET A 214 25.98 -10.38 -3.13
C MET A 214 25.07 -11.55 -2.76
N ASP A 215 23.98 -11.29 -2.05
CA ASP A 215 22.99 -12.31 -1.69
C ASP A 215 22.00 -12.56 -2.85
N SER A 216 21.58 -11.49 -3.51
CA SER A 216 20.60 -11.52 -4.61
C SER A 216 21.10 -12.17 -5.90
N ARG A 217 22.36 -12.61 -5.95
CA ARG A 217 22.93 -13.41 -7.07
C ARG A 217 22.14 -14.68 -7.37
N ARG A 218 21.44 -15.23 -6.37
CA ARG A 218 20.75 -16.52 -6.49
C ARG A 218 19.33 -16.39 -7.06
N TYR A 219 18.80 -15.18 -7.19
CA TYR A 219 17.44 -14.93 -7.68
C TYR A 219 17.40 -13.54 -8.33
N THR A 220 17.30 -13.48 -9.65
CA THR A 220 17.26 -12.21 -10.37
C THR A 220 16.01 -12.13 -11.24
N THR A 221 15.01 -11.40 -10.74
CA THR A 221 13.83 -10.96 -11.48
C THR A 221 14.21 -9.83 -12.44
N GLU A 222 13.36 -9.53 -13.43
CA GLU A 222 13.62 -8.44 -14.39
C GLU A 222 13.65 -7.07 -13.70
N SER A 223 12.78 -6.85 -12.71
CA SER A 223 12.76 -5.66 -11.87
C SER A 223 14.10 -5.44 -11.15
N LEU A 224 14.71 -6.51 -10.63
CA LEU A 224 15.94 -6.43 -9.86
C LEU A 224 17.12 -6.07 -10.77
N ARG A 225 17.14 -6.59 -12.00
CA ARG A 225 18.18 -6.27 -12.99
C ARG A 225 18.29 -4.76 -13.23
N LYS A 226 17.16 -4.04 -13.25
CA LYS A 226 17.15 -2.59 -13.42
C LYS A 226 17.83 -1.89 -12.24
N TYR A 227 17.55 -2.31 -11.01
CA TYR A 227 18.18 -1.76 -9.82
C TYR A 227 19.69 -2.06 -9.75
N VAL A 228 20.08 -3.32 -10.01
CA VAL A 228 21.48 -3.76 -10.11
C VAL A 228 22.23 -2.96 -11.18
N GLY A 229 21.62 -2.78 -12.35
CA GLY A 229 22.19 -1.99 -13.44
C GLY A 229 22.38 -0.52 -13.09
N ASN A 230 21.45 0.08 -12.33
CA ASN A 230 21.60 1.44 -11.83
C ASN A 230 22.77 1.56 -10.85
N ILE A 231 22.94 0.61 -9.93
CA ILE A 231 24.09 0.60 -8.99
C ILE A 231 25.40 0.45 -9.76
N GLY A 232 25.48 -0.48 -10.71
CA GLY A 232 26.68 -0.67 -11.53
C GLY A 232 27.06 0.58 -12.33
N SER A 233 26.07 1.27 -12.90
CA SER A 233 26.28 2.56 -13.58
C SER A 233 26.86 3.62 -12.64
N VAL A 234 26.32 3.73 -11.42
CA VAL A 234 26.79 4.70 -10.42
C VAL A 234 28.21 4.38 -9.97
N LEU A 235 28.52 3.10 -9.70
CA LEU A 235 29.87 2.69 -9.31
C LEU A 235 30.88 2.93 -10.44
N LYS A 236 30.50 2.69 -11.70
CA LYS A 236 31.31 3.03 -12.88
C LYS A 236 31.61 4.53 -12.92
N GLU A 237 30.60 5.39 -12.79
CA GLU A 237 30.80 6.85 -12.77
C GLU A 237 31.68 7.30 -11.59
N LEU A 238 31.49 6.72 -10.41
CA LEU A 238 32.30 7.05 -9.24
C LEU A 238 33.74 6.57 -9.36
N SER A 239 33.99 5.42 -10.01
CA SER A 239 35.33 4.88 -10.26
C SER A 239 36.19 5.77 -11.15
N LEU A 240 35.55 6.64 -11.93
CA LEU A 240 36.18 7.63 -12.83
C LEU A 240 36.18 9.05 -12.23
N SER A 241 35.82 9.20 -10.95
CA SER A 241 35.76 10.51 -10.29
C SER A 241 37.15 11.12 -10.09
N GLU A 242 37.26 12.44 -10.20
CA GLU A 242 38.48 13.19 -9.82
C GLU A 242 38.83 13.04 -8.33
N ASN A 243 37.85 12.71 -7.48
CA ASN A 243 38.11 12.38 -6.08
C ASN A 243 38.72 10.98 -5.99
N SER A 244 40.02 10.91 -5.69
CA SER A 244 40.79 9.68 -5.65
C SER A 244 40.23 8.63 -4.68
N ASP A 245 39.66 9.06 -3.55
CA ASP A 245 39.10 8.14 -2.55
C ASP A 245 37.78 7.52 -3.04
N HIS A 246 36.93 8.33 -3.69
CA HIS A 246 35.71 7.84 -4.32
C HIS A 246 36.04 6.89 -5.47
N ALA A 247 37.00 7.28 -6.32
CA ALA A 247 37.45 6.49 -7.45
C ALA A 247 37.98 5.12 -7.02
N TYR A 248 38.89 5.10 -6.03
CA TYR A 248 39.44 3.87 -5.49
C TYR A 248 38.35 2.95 -4.91
N LYS A 249 37.52 3.46 -4.00
CA LYS A 249 36.49 2.64 -3.32
C LYS A 249 35.43 2.11 -4.28
N ALA A 250 34.97 2.94 -5.22
CA ALA A 250 33.98 2.52 -6.21
C ALA A 250 34.54 1.50 -7.20
N LYS A 251 35.81 1.66 -7.60
CA LYS A 251 36.52 0.70 -8.46
C LYS A 251 36.65 -0.66 -7.77
N GLU A 252 37.15 -0.70 -6.54
CA GLU A 252 37.28 -1.95 -5.77
C GLU A 252 35.94 -2.69 -5.65
N ALA A 253 34.87 -1.96 -5.32
CA ALA A 253 33.54 -2.56 -5.22
C ALA A 253 33.02 -3.06 -6.58
N LEU A 254 33.20 -2.28 -7.65
CA LEU A 254 32.77 -2.64 -9.00
C LEU A 254 33.51 -3.86 -9.52
N ASP A 255 34.85 -3.87 -9.41
CA ASP A 255 35.70 -4.96 -9.88
C ASP A 255 35.33 -6.27 -9.17
N TYR A 256 35.08 -6.22 -7.86
CA TYR A 256 34.64 -7.38 -7.10
C TYR A 256 33.25 -7.87 -7.52
N LEU A 257 32.28 -6.97 -7.72
CA LEU A 257 30.93 -7.35 -8.16
C LEU A 257 30.94 -7.94 -9.59
N VAL A 258 31.84 -7.48 -10.45
CA VAL A 258 32.06 -8.05 -11.80
C VAL A 258 32.71 -9.43 -11.70
N GLU A 259 33.76 -9.59 -10.88
CA GLU A 259 34.42 -10.89 -10.64
C GLU A 259 33.41 -11.93 -10.15
N LYS A 260 32.47 -11.52 -9.29
CA LYS A 260 31.41 -12.37 -8.74
C LYS A 260 30.21 -12.56 -9.67
N GLY A 261 30.23 -12.01 -10.87
CA GLY A 261 29.17 -12.14 -11.88
C GLY A 261 27.86 -11.45 -11.51
N VAL A 262 27.87 -10.52 -10.55
CA VAL A 262 26.69 -9.73 -10.15
C VAL A 262 26.38 -8.67 -11.19
N ILE A 263 27.43 -8.00 -11.67
CA ILE A 263 27.37 -6.92 -12.64
C ILE A 263 28.10 -7.37 -13.90
N LYS A 264 27.58 -7.00 -15.07
CA LYS A 264 28.22 -7.34 -16.34
C LYS A 264 29.58 -6.61 -16.49
N PRO A 265 30.58 -7.25 -17.13
CA PRO A 265 31.88 -6.62 -17.37
C PRO A 265 31.76 -5.33 -18.18
N LEU A 266 32.74 -4.44 -18.00
CA LEU A 266 32.93 -3.26 -18.82
C LEU A 266 33.27 -3.70 -20.26
N ASN A 267 32.40 -3.38 -21.23
CA ASN A 267 32.84 -3.34 -22.62
C ASN A 267 33.65 -2.05 -22.84
N SER A 268 34.81 -2.18 -23.46
CA SER A 268 35.75 -1.09 -23.78
C SER A 268 35.16 -0.02 -24.72
N ASP A 269 34.02 -0.26 -25.35
CA ASP A 269 33.45 0.61 -26.37
C ASP A 269 32.65 1.80 -25.82
N ASP A 270 32.36 1.82 -24.52
CA ASP A 270 31.70 2.95 -23.85
C ASP A 270 32.70 4.04 -23.37
N ILE A 271 33.99 3.90 -23.69
CA ILE A 271 35.05 4.85 -23.26
C ILE A 271 35.24 6.00 -24.28
N SER A 272 34.56 5.97 -25.42
CA SER A 272 34.59 7.06 -26.41
C SER A 272 33.19 7.54 -26.77
N LYS A 273 32.64 8.48 -25.99
CA LYS A 273 31.70 9.51 -26.45
C LYS A 273 31.55 10.63 -25.42
#